data_AF-A0A183TDC8-F1
#
_entry.id   AF-A0A183TDC8-F1
#
_cell.length_a   1.000
_cell.length_b   1.000
_cell.length_c   1.000
_cell.angle_alpha   90.00
_cell.angle_beta   90.00
_cell.angle_gamma   90.00
#
_symmetry.space_group_name_H-M   'P 1'
#
loop_
_entity.id
_entity.type
_entity.pdbx_description
1 polymer ?
#
loop_
_entity_poly.entity_id
_entity_poly.type
_entity_poly.pdbx_seq_one_letter_code
_entity_poly.pdbx_strand_id
1 'polypeptide(L)'
;LDLHKSRARAKFPWIPREPATICSVGHVQRKVPEMRAEFVVPVSLDSCELKPYVAWRASVVEEPPIDSQSLFKIRYDKQIKRLHEEGVKRADILKTI
;
A
#
# COMPACT_ATOMS: atom_id res chain seq x y z
N LEU A 1 -13.58 -2.85 -28.36
CA LEU A 1 -12.25 -2.19 -28.28
C LEU A 1 -12.48 -0.70 -28.41
N ASP A 2 -12.01 0.08 -27.43
CA ASP A 2 -12.15 1.54 -27.45
C ASP A 2 -11.20 2.15 -28.50
N LEU A 3 -11.77 2.58 -29.64
CA LEU A 3 -11.04 3.07 -30.81
C LEU A 3 -10.26 4.37 -30.53
N HIS A 4 -10.71 5.17 -29.55
CA HIS A 4 -9.99 6.38 -29.16
C HIS A 4 -8.69 6.04 -28.44
N LYS A 5 -8.75 5.07 -27.51
CA LYS A 5 -7.57 4.61 -26.77
C LYS A 5 -6.55 3.90 -27.69
N SER A 6 -7.02 3.15 -28.69
CA SER A 6 -6.10 2.50 -29.64
C SER A 6 -5.36 3.49 -30.54
N ARG A 7 -6.04 4.53 -31.05
CA ARG A 7 -5.41 5.60 -31.85
C ARG A 7 -4.41 6.41 -31.03
N ALA A 8 -4.70 6.71 -29.77
CA ALA A 8 -3.76 7.40 -28.88
C ALA A 8 -2.49 6.57 -28.63
N ARG A 9 -2.63 5.25 -28.41
CA ARG A 9 -1.49 4.33 -28.21
C ARG A 9 -0.65 4.12 -29.46
N ALA A 10 -1.25 4.13 -30.64
CA ALA A 10 -0.52 4.07 -31.91
C ALA A 10 0.39 5.30 -32.09
N LYS A 11 -0.04 6.46 -31.59
CA LYS A 11 0.74 7.70 -31.63
C LYS A 11 1.77 7.79 -30.49
N PHE A 12 1.48 7.21 -29.33
CA PHE A 12 2.30 7.29 -28.12
C PHE A 12 2.52 5.89 -27.50
N PRO A 13 3.59 5.18 -27.90
CA PRO A 13 3.84 3.78 -27.49
C PRO A 13 4.07 3.56 -25.99
N TRP A 14 4.38 4.61 -25.23
CA TRP A 14 4.61 4.57 -23.78
C TRP A 14 3.32 4.61 -22.95
N ILE A 15 2.15 4.80 -23.56
CA ILE A 15 0.87 4.76 -22.84
C ILE A 15 0.67 3.33 -22.31
N PRO A 16 0.59 3.12 -20.98
CA PRO A 16 0.42 1.80 -20.41
C PRO A 16 -0.87 1.15 -20.93
N ARG A 17 -0.77 -0.13 -21.28
CA ARG A 17 -1.97 -0.92 -21.62
C ARG A 17 -2.70 -1.23 -20.32
N GLU A 18 -4.02 -1.01 -20.33
CA GLU A 18 -4.88 -1.53 -19.27
C GLU A 18 -4.68 -3.06 -19.19
N PRO A 19 -4.61 -3.64 -17.98
CA PRO A 19 -4.54 -5.09 -17.83
C PRO A 19 -5.74 -5.74 -18.53
N ALA A 20 -5.51 -6.88 -19.17
CA ALA A 20 -6.57 -7.56 -19.91
C ALA A 20 -7.70 -7.97 -18.96
N THR A 21 -8.87 -7.35 -19.05
CA THR A 21 -10.02 -7.66 -18.18
C THR A 21 -10.85 -8.84 -18.67
N ILE A 22 -10.48 -9.40 -19.84
CA ILE A 22 -11.19 -10.47 -20.53
C ILE A 22 -10.15 -11.45 -21.07
N CYS A 23 -10.33 -12.74 -20.79
CA CYS A 23 -9.57 -13.82 -21.40
C CYS A 23 -10.48 -14.62 -22.36
N SER A 24 -9.92 -15.10 -23.46
CA SER A 24 -10.60 -16.04 -24.37
C SER A 24 -10.23 -17.46 -23.97
N VAL A 25 -11.21 -18.27 -23.57
CA VAL A 25 -11.03 -19.72 -23.35
C VAL A 25 -11.81 -20.42 -24.46
N GLY A 26 -11.10 -20.87 -25.50
CA GLY A 26 -11.72 -21.34 -26.75
C GLY A 26 -12.43 -20.20 -27.50
N HIS A 27 -13.68 -20.42 -27.93
CA HIS A 27 -14.52 -19.40 -28.60
C HIS A 27 -15.31 -18.51 -27.62
N VAL A 28 -15.16 -18.71 -26.31
CA VAL A 28 -15.92 -17.98 -25.29
C VAL A 28 -15.03 -16.94 -24.62
N GLN A 29 -15.48 -15.69 -24.65
CA GLN A 29 -14.88 -14.61 -23.88
C GLN A 29 -15.36 -14.69 -22.43
N ARG A 30 -14.44 -14.76 -21.47
CA ARG A 30 -14.72 -14.73 -20.03
C ARG A 30 -14.12 -13.48 -19.42
N LYS A 31 -14.90 -12.79 -18.60
CA LYS A 31 -14.41 -11.67 -17.77
C LYS A 31 -13.64 -12.26 -16.59
N VAL A 32 -12.47 -11.70 -16.30
CA VAL A 32 -11.64 -12.08 -15.14
C VAL A 32 -11.61 -10.86 -14.21
N PRO A 33 -12.52 -10.77 -13.23
CA PRO A 33 -12.67 -9.58 -12.39
C PRO A 33 -11.40 -9.26 -11.59
N GLU A 34 -10.58 -10.26 -11.25
CA GLU A 34 -9.31 -10.12 -10.52
C GLU A 34 -8.26 -9.33 -11.32
N MET A 35 -8.40 -9.25 -12.65
CA MET A 35 -7.51 -8.47 -13.52
C MET A 35 -7.89 -6.99 -13.58
N ARG A 36 -8.97 -6.58 -12.91
CA ARG A 36 -9.36 -5.17 -12.79
C ARG A 36 -8.72 -4.57 -11.55
N ALA A 37 -8.01 -3.46 -11.71
CA ALA A 37 -7.56 -2.66 -10.59
C ALA A 37 -8.77 -2.07 -9.85
N GLU A 38 -8.87 -2.35 -8.55
CA GLU A 38 -9.88 -1.77 -7.67
C GLU A 38 -9.27 -0.61 -6.87
N PHE A 39 -9.99 0.51 -6.83
CA PHE A 39 -9.61 1.62 -5.98
C PHE A 39 -10.11 1.36 -4.56
N VAL A 40 -9.18 1.10 -3.63
CA VAL A 40 -9.49 0.99 -2.21
C VAL A 40 -9.60 2.42 -1.65
N VAL A 41 -10.82 2.92 -1.58
CA VAL A 41 -11.15 4.24 -1.03
C VAL A 41 -11.79 4.05 0.35
N PRO A 42 -11.36 4.79 1.39
CA PRO A 42 -12.05 4.77 2.68
C PRO A 42 -13.55 5.06 2.53
N VAL A 43 -14.38 4.40 3.33
CA VAL A 43 -15.85 4.51 3.24
C VAL A 43 -16.34 5.94 3.48
N SER A 44 -15.66 6.70 4.34
CA SER A 44 -15.92 8.11 4.59
C SER A 44 -14.61 8.84 4.92
N LEU A 45 -14.57 10.14 4.57
CA LEU A 45 -13.51 11.08 4.92
C LEU A 45 -14.03 12.20 5.84
N ASP A 46 -15.24 12.07 6.40
CA ASP A 46 -15.91 13.13 7.14
C ASP A 46 -15.15 13.54 8.42
N SER A 47 -14.43 12.59 9.02
CA SER A 47 -13.58 12.80 10.19
C SER A 47 -12.10 13.03 9.85
N CYS A 48 -11.76 13.36 8.60
CA CYS A 48 -10.37 13.57 8.19
C CYS A 48 -9.89 14.99 8.57
N GLU A 49 -9.09 15.07 9.64
CA GLU A 49 -8.48 16.31 10.12
C GLU A 49 -7.36 16.79 9.18
N LEU A 50 -6.65 15.85 8.55
CA LEU A 50 -5.51 16.12 7.69
C LEU A 50 -5.94 16.86 6.41
N LYS A 51 -5.17 17.89 6.05
CA LYS A 51 -5.39 18.69 4.84
C LYS A 51 -4.24 18.49 3.85
N PRO A 52 -4.46 18.75 2.55
CA PRO A 52 -3.40 18.58 1.53
C PRO A 52 -2.18 19.47 1.75
N TYR A 53 -2.35 20.59 2.45
CA TYR A 53 -1.30 21.57 2.69
C TYR A 53 -1.07 21.76 4.20
N VAL A 54 0.17 22.07 4.55
CA VAL A 54 0.61 22.34 5.92
C VAL A 54 0.72 23.85 6.13
N ALA A 55 0.38 24.33 7.33
CA ALA A 55 0.52 25.73 7.68
C ALA A 55 2.00 26.13 7.77
N TRP A 56 2.36 27.32 7.26
CA TRP A 56 3.73 27.84 7.29
C TRP A 56 4.33 27.96 8.70
N ARG A 57 3.49 28.13 9.72
CA ARG A 57 3.92 28.26 11.12
C ARG A 57 4.29 26.92 11.77
N ALA A 58 4.05 25.80 11.10
CA ALA A 58 4.40 24.48 11.64
C ALA A 58 5.93 24.36 11.73
N SER A 59 6.42 23.82 12.84
CA SER A 59 7.84 23.47 12.98
C SER A 59 8.16 22.32 12.04
N VAL A 60 9.19 22.49 11.20
CA VAL A 60 9.74 21.39 10.41
C VAL A 60 10.51 20.48 11.37
N VAL A 61 10.03 19.25 11.55
CA VAL A 61 10.76 18.21 12.27
C VAL A 61 11.66 17.50 11.25
N GLU A 62 12.97 17.53 11.46
CA GLU A 62 13.88 16.68 10.69
C GLU A 62 13.76 15.25 11.21
N GLU A 63 12.94 14.44 10.56
CA GLU A 63 12.88 13.00 10.83
C GLU A 63 13.89 12.26 9.94
N PRO A 64 14.77 11.43 10.52
CA PRO A 64 15.66 10.60 9.72
C PRO A 64 14.86 9.53 8.94
N PRO A 65 15.39 9.03 7.81
CA PRO A 65 14.76 7.94 7.08
C PRO A 65 14.47 6.72 7.97
N ILE A 66 13.29 6.12 7.78
CA ILE A 66 12.90 4.91 8.52
C ILE A 66 13.66 3.71 7.95
N ASP A 67 14.56 3.17 8.76
CA ASP A 67 15.24 1.89 8.50
C ASP A 67 14.53 0.73 9.21
N SER A 68 14.77 -0.51 8.75
CA SER A 68 14.21 -1.73 9.36
C SER A 68 14.54 -1.83 10.86
N GLN A 69 15.73 -1.43 11.27
CA GLN A 69 16.14 -1.39 12.67
C GLN A 69 15.34 -0.34 13.47
N SER A 70 15.07 0.82 12.88
CA SER A 70 14.30 1.88 13.53
C SER A 70 12.85 1.44 13.73
N LEU A 71 12.25 0.80 12.72
CA LEU A 71 10.89 0.27 12.78
C LEU A 71 10.76 -0.83 13.84
N PHE A 72 11.74 -1.75 13.89
CA PHE A 72 11.79 -2.78 14.92
C PHE A 72 11.83 -2.17 16.33
N LYS A 73 12.69 -1.16 16.53
CA LYS A 73 12.80 -0.46 17.82
C LYS A 73 11.50 0.24 18.20
N ILE A 74 10.84 0.92 17.26
CA ILE A 74 9.58 1.64 17.53
C ILE A 74 8.47 0.66 17.92
N ARG A 75 8.35 -0.46 17.21
CA ARG A 75 7.20 -1.37 17.36
C ARG A 75 7.39 -2.40 18.48
N TYR A 76 8.56 -3.02 18.58
CA TYR A 76 8.74 -4.23 19.38
C TYR A 76 9.63 -4.07 20.62
N ASP A 77 10.49 -3.04 20.68
CA ASP A 77 11.48 -2.90 21.77
C ASP A 77 10.84 -2.87 23.16
N LYS A 78 9.77 -2.07 23.33
CA LYS A 78 9.05 -1.97 24.61
C LYS A 78 8.43 -3.31 25.02
N GLN A 79 7.84 -4.03 24.07
CA GLN A 79 7.18 -5.31 24.32
C GLN A 79 8.21 -6.40 24.66
N ILE A 80 9.32 -6.46 23.93
CA ILE A 80 10.40 -7.43 24.18
C ILE A 80 11.02 -7.21 25.55
N LYS A 81 11.33 -5.96 25.92
CA LYS A 81 11.90 -5.63 27.24
C LYS A 81 10.98 -6.08 28.36
N ARG A 82 9.68 -5.78 28.24
CA ARG A 82 8.66 -6.22 29.20
C ARG A 82 8.60 -7.75 29.33
N LEU A 83 8.51 -8.48 28.22
CA LEU A 83 8.46 -9.95 28.25
C LEU A 83 9.74 -10.57 28.80
N HIS A 84 10.88 -9.92 28.58
CA HIS A 84 12.16 -10.33 29.14
C HIS A 84 12.22 -10.11 30.66
N GLU A 85 11.71 -8.98 31.16
CA GLU A 85 11.57 -8.70 32.60
C GLU A 85 10.60 -9.67 33.28
N GLU A 86 9.54 -10.10 32.57
CA GLU A 86 8.58 -11.11 33.03
C GLU A 86 9.15 -12.55 33.01
N GLY A 87 10.40 -12.75 32.56
CA GLY A 87 11.09 -14.03 32.58
C GLY A 87 10.66 -15.02 31.48
N VAL A 88 9.98 -14.54 30.43
CA VAL A 88 9.54 -15.38 29.31
C VAL A 88 10.75 -15.87 28.51
N LYS A 89 10.73 -17.16 28.11
CA LYS A 89 11.80 -17.75 27.32
C LYS A 89 11.88 -17.07 25.94
N ARG A 90 13.09 -16.87 25.44
CA ARG A 90 13.36 -16.21 24.15
C ARG A 90 12.59 -16.80 22.97
N ALA A 91 12.45 -18.13 22.92
CA ALA A 91 11.74 -18.81 21.85
C ALA A 91 10.24 -18.49 21.81
N ASP A 92 9.65 -18.19 22.98
CA ASP A 92 8.23 -17.87 23.08
C ASP A 92 7.99 -16.39 22.74
N ILE A 93 8.91 -15.50 23.14
CA ILE A 93 8.88 -14.08 22.74
C ILE A 93 8.86 -13.94 21.21
N LEU A 94 9.73 -14.69 20.51
CA LEU A 94 9.83 -14.65 19.04
C LEU A 94 8.61 -15.22 18.31
N LYS A 95 7.77 -16.03 18.95
CA LYS A 95 6.51 -16.53 18.35
C LYS A 95 5.36 -15.54 18.50
N THR A 96 5.49 -14.61 19.44
CA THR A 96 4.44 -13.64 19.79
C THR A 96 4.58 -12.34 18.97
N ILE A 97 5.71 -12.17 18.30
CA ILE A 97 6.10 -11.03 17.48
C ILE A 97 6.04 -11.43 16.02
#